data_AF-A0A2N0D9U3-F1
#
_entry.id   AF-A0A2N0D9U3-F1
#
_cell.length_a   1.000
_cell.length_b   1.000
_cell.length_c   1.000
_cell.angle_alpha   90.00
_cell.angle_beta   90.00
_cell.angle_gamma   90.00
#
_symmetry.space_group_name_H-M   'P 1'
#
loop_
_entity.id
_entity.type
_entity.pdbx_description
1 polymer ?
#
loop_
_entity_poly.entity_id
_entity_poly.type
_entity_poly.pdbx_seq_one_letter_code
_entity_poly.pdbx_strand_id
1 'polypeptide(L)'
;MSIRTIVWGENIHENTNDVVREIYPDGMHTTIASALNSDPVIKATTATLQEPEHGLTEARLAETDVLTWWGHKDHGAVSDEVVERVAKRVWEGMGLLVLHSGHFSKIFKRLMGTPCALKWREAGERERLWVINLRHPIAAGLDENFVLENEEMYGEQFSVPEPLETVFISWFQGGEVFRSGMTWRRGAGNIFYFRPGHETYPTYHDANVRKVLINAVKWAYNAQGALKGITDAPNVPVEKAPEPIVERGPKLHQAGEAGYR
;
A
#
# COMPACT_ATOMS: atom_id res chain seq x y z
N MET A 1 5.49 1.13 -22.22
CA MET A 1 5.28 2.18 -21.20
C MET A 1 5.67 1.56 -19.86
N SER A 2 6.48 2.25 -19.04
CA SER A 2 6.92 1.75 -17.73
C SER A 2 5.93 2.16 -16.63
N ILE A 3 5.65 1.28 -15.68
CA ILE A 3 4.88 1.58 -14.46
C ILE A 3 5.75 2.46 -13.55
N ARG A 4 5.32 3.70 -13.32
CA ARG A 4 6.05 4.67 -12.49
C ARG A 4 5.73 4.41 -11.03
N THR A 5 6.73 3.97 -10.30
CA THR A 5 6.59 3.58 -8.89
C THR A 5 7.38 4.52 -7.99
N ILE A 6 6.77 5.00 -6.91
CA ILE A 6 7.51 5.62 -5.81
C ILE A 6 7.64 4.58 -4.70
N VAL A 7 8.86 4.43 -4.19
CA VAL A 7 9.15 3.65 -2.99
C VAL A 7 9.34 4.61 -1.84
N TRP A 8 8.32 4.74 -1.00
CA TRP A 8 8.36 5.60 0.17
C TRP A 8 8.89 4.84 1.39
N GLY A 9 9.93 5.38 2.03
CA GLY A 9 10.51 4.86 3.26
C GLY A 9 10.64 5.92 4.34
N GLU A 10 10.30 5.57 5.57
CA GLU A 10 10.43 6.48 6.71
C GLU A 10 11.90 6.93 6.96
N ASN A 11 12.88 6.08 6.64
CA ASN A 11 14.31 6.41 6.61
C ASN A 11 14.84 6.94 7.97
N ILE A 12 14.36 6.40 9.09
CA ILE A 12 14.85 6.76 10.43
C ILE A 12 15.81 5.69 10.97
N HIS A 13 15.44 4.41 10.87
CA HIS A 13 16.20 3.33 11.49
C HIS A 13 17.58 3.15 10.87
N GLU A 14 17.68 3.21 9.55
CA GLU A 14 18.94 3.08 8.80
C GLU A 14 19.92 4.23 9.15
N ASN A 15 19.39 5.36 9.61
CA ASN A 15 20.18 6.52 10.06
C ASN A 15 20.53 6.49 11.55
N THR A 16 19.85 5.68 12.37
CA THR A 16 19.98 5.73 13.84
C THR A 16 20.38 4.41 14.50
N ASN A 17 20.36 3.30 13.78
CA ASN A 17 20.73 1.98 14.26
C ASN A 17 21.78 1.33 13.34
N ASP A 18 22.96 1.05 13.87
CA ASP A 18 24.08 0.51 13.10
C ASP A 18 23.81 -0.90 12.55
N VAL A 19 23.03 -1.74 13.26
CA VAL A 19 22.63 -3.09 12.79
C VAL A 19 21.76 -2.96 11.53
N VAL A 20 20.81 -2.03 11.55
CA VAL A 20 19.93 -1.77 10.41
C VAL A 20 20.75 -1.19 9.25
N ARG A 21 21.66 -0.25 9.53
CA ARG A 21 22.53 0.36 8.50
C ARG A 21 23.48 -0.65 7.85
N GLU A 22 23.97 -1.63 8.59
CA GLU A 22 24.82 -2.70 8.04
C GLU A 22 24.09 -3.51 6.97
N ILE A 23 22.79 -3.74 7.16
CA ILE A 23 21.94 -4.46 6.21
C ILE A 23 21.49 -3.53 5.06
N TYR A 24 21.09 -2.31 5.40
CA TYR A 24 20.50 -1.33 4.48
C TYR A 24 21.30 -0.01 4.50
N PRO A 25 22.54 0.01 3.95
CA PRO A 25 23.43 1.17 4.05
C PRO A 25 22.88 2.42 3.35
N ASP A 26 22.13 2.22 2.27
CA ASP A 26 21.49 3.29 1.49
C ASP A 26 19.97 3.39 1.76
N GLY A 27 19.48 2.74 2.83
CA GLY A 27 18.06 2.70 3.19
C GLY A 27 17.28 1.55 2.54
N MET A 28 16.26 1.04 3.24
CA MET A 28 15.38 -0.04 2.74
C MET A 28 14.66 0.36 1.44
N HIS A 29 14.28 1.63 1.33
CA HIS A 29 13.64 2.20 0.15
C HIS A 29 14.52 2.08 -1.10
N THR A 30 15.84 2.25 -0.97
CA THR A 30 16.80 2.06 -2.08
C THR A 30 16.91 0.58 -2.46
N THR A 31 16.99 -0.33 -1.48
CA THR A 31 17.00 -1.78 -1.73
C THR A 31 15.73 -2.25 -2.44
N ILE A 32 14.56 -1.79 -1.99
CA ILE A 32 13.27 -2.11 -2.62
C ILE A 32 13.20 -1.53 -4.03
N ALA A 33 13.57 -0.26 -4.23
CA ALA A 33 13.57 0.36 -5.55
C ALA A 33 14.52 -0.36 -6.52
N SER A 34 15.70 -0.78 -6.05
CA SER A 34 16.62 -1.59 -6.85
C SER A 34 16.03 -2.94 -7.26
N ALA A 35 15.31 -3.61 -6.35
CA ALA A 35 14.64 -4.86 -6.67
C ALA A 35 13.54 -4.64 -7.73
N LEU A 36 12.72 -3.60 -7.58
CA LEU A 36 11.67 -3.26 -8.55
C LEU A 36 12.24 -2.90 -9.93
N ASN A 37 13.33 -2.14 -9.96
CA ASN A 37 14.02 -1.73 -11.21
C ASN A 37 14.74 -2.90 -11.91
N SER A 38 14.83 -4.09 -11.30
CA SER A 38 15.30 -5.28 -12.02
C SER A 38 14.32 -5.76 -13.08
N ASP A 39 13.05 -5.35 -12.99
CA ASP A 39 12.04 -5.64 -14.00
C ASP A 39 11.90 -4.49 -15.01
N PRO A 40 12.06 -4.73 -16.32
CA PRO A 40 12.14 -3.67 -17.33
C PRO A 40 10.83 -2.91 -17.53
N VAL A 41 9.69 -3.40 -17.02
CA VAL A 41 8.41 -2.68 -17.11
C VAL A 41 8.15 -1.76 -15.93
N ILE A 42 9.01 -1.74 -14.91
CA ILE A 42 8.87 -0.87 -13.74
C ILE A 42 9.96 0.21 -13.77
N LYS A 43 9.59 1.45 -13.42
CA LYS A 43 10.51 2.54 -13.17
C LYS A 43 10.28 3.06 -11.76
N ALA A 44 11.09 2.60 -10.81
CA ALA A 44 11.01 2.95 -9.40
C ALA A 44 11.94 4.12 -9.05
N THR A 45 11.41 5.08 -8.30
CA THR A 45 12.15 6.17 -7.63
C THR A 45 11.86 6.13 -6.13
N THR A 46 12.64 6.82 -5.31
CA THR A 46 12.49 6.81 -3.85
C THR A 46 11.96 8.13 -3.31
N ALA A 47 11.27 8.09 -2.18
CA ALA A 47 10.85 9.26 -1.40
C ALA A 47 11.00 8.93 0.09
N THR A 48 11.28 9.93 0.91
CA THR A 48 11.50 9.73 2.35
C THR A 48 10.74 10.72 3.22
N LEU A 49 10.56 10.38 4.51
CA LEU A 49 9.88 11.26 5.46
C LEU A 49 10.53 12.65 5.56
N GLN A 50 11.86 12.72 5.42
CA GLN A 50 12.65 13.94 5.63
C GLN A 50 12.62 14.90 4.42
N GLU A 51 12.16 14.46 3.25
CA GLU A 51 12.01 15.32 2.08
C GLU A 51 10.87 16.34 2.29
N PRO A 52 10.91 17.50 1.59
CA PRO A 52 9.78 18.43 1.56
C PRO A 52 8.49 17.71 1.15
N GLU A 53 7.41 17.93 1.91
CA GLU A 53 6.13 17.22 1.74
C GLU A 53 6.28 15.69 1.73
N HIS A 54 7.29 15.18 2.44
CA HIS A 54 7.66 13.77 2.50
C HIS A 54 8.00 13.17 1.11
N GLY A 55 8.42 14.02 0.17
CA GLY A 55 8.70 13.66 -1.22
C GLY A 55 7.45 13.40 -2.06
N LEU A 56 6.25 13.67 -1.54
CA LEU A 56 4.95 13.30 -2.13
C LEU A 56 4.13 14.54 -2.55
N THR A 57 4.76 15.45 -3.31
CA THR A 57 4.09 16.64 -3.87
C THR A 57 2.94 16.25 -4.80
N GLU A 58 1.98 17.16 -4.99
CA GLU A 58 0.85 16.94 -5.90
C GLU A 58 1.29 16.57 -7.32
N ALA A 59 2.28 17.30 -7.87
CA ALA A 59 2.81 17.06 -9.19
C ALA A 59 3.42 15.65 -9.31
N ARG A 60 4.21 15.24 -8.31
CA ARG A 60 4.86 13.92 -8.33
C ARG A 60 3.84 12.79 -8.22
N LEU A 61 2.84 12.93 -7.34
CA LEU A 61 1.76 11.93 -7.21
C LEU A 61 0.83 11.88 -8.43
N ALA A 62 0.66 12.97 -9.17
CA ALA A 62 -0.08 12.97 -10.43
C ALA A 62 0.58 12.08 -11.50
N GLU A 63 1.90 11.94 -11.44
CA GLU A 63 2.71 11.07 -12.29
C GLU A 63 3.01 9.70 -11.68
N THR A 64 2.47 9.40 -10.50
CA THR A 64 2.71 8.11 -9.85
C THR A 64 1.60 7.13 -10.20
N ASP A 65 2.01 5.95 -10.66
CA ASP A 65 1.08 4.87 -10.99
C ASP A 65 0.90 3.93 -9.79
N VAL A 66 1.98 3.65 -9.05
CA VAL A 66 1.97 2.84 -7.83
C VAL A 66 2.85 3.48 -6.75
N LEU A 67 2.36 3.55 -5.51
CA LEU A 67 3.13 3.96 -4.34
C LEU A 67 3.39 2.73 -3.46
N THR A 68 4.63 2.50 -3.05
CA THR A 68 4.94 1.58 -1.94
C THR A 68 5.20 2.38 -0.68
N TRP A 69 4.86 1.81 0.48
CA TRP A 69 4.93 2.50 1.77
C TRP A 69 5.51 1.59 2.84
N TRP A 70 6.66 1.98 3.37
CA TRP A 70 7.25 1.41 4.58
C TRP A 70 7.49 2.50 5.62
N GLY A 71 7.06 2.27 6.87
CA GLY A 71 7.37 3.13 8.01
C GLY A 71 7.11 2.41 9.33
N HIS A 72 7.65 2.91 10.44
CA HIS A 72 7.56 2.21 11.73
C HIS A 72 7.57 3.19 12.91
N LYS A 73 8.67 3.92 13.10
CA LYS A 73 8.98 4.65 14.33
C LYS A 73 8.18 5.93 14.47
N ASP A 74 7.86 6.61 13.36
CA ASP A 74 7.25 7.94 13.39
C ASP A 74 6.17 8.12 12.33
N HIS A 75 5.15 7.24 12.37
CA HIS A 75 3.92 7.43 11.61
C HIS A 75 3.22 8.76 11.90
N GLY A 76 3.45 9.34 13.09
CA GLY A 76 2.86 10.60 13.54
C GLY A 76 3.35 11.81 12.74
N ALA A 77 4.62 11.80 12.34
CA ALA A 77 5.27 12.91 11.63
C ALA A 77 4.80 13.12 10.18
N VAL A 78 4.13 12.13 9.56
CA VAL A 78 3.54 12.30 8.23
C VAL A 78 2.37 13.27 8.33
N SER A 79 2.40 14.38 7.59
CA SER A 79 1.36 15.40 7.65
C SER A 79 0.01 14.89 7.15
N ASP A 80 -1.08 15.33 7.78
CA ASP A 80 -2.43 14.89 7.41
C ASP A 80 -2.80 15.36 5.99
N GLU A 81 -2.28 16.50 5.55
CA GLU A 81 -2.44 16.99 4.17
C GLU A 81 -1.87 16.00 3.14
N VAL A 82 -0.65 15.48 3.38
CA VAL A 82 -0.04 14.48 2.50
C VAL A 82 -0.83 13.16 2.56
N VAL A 83 -1.35 12.78 3.72
CA VAL A 83 -2.21 11.59 3.86
C VAL A 83 -3.48 11.72 3.02
N GLU A 84 -4.21 12.82 3.10
CA GLU A 84 -5.43 13.04 2.31
C GLU A 84 -5.11 13.12 0.81
N ARG A 85 -3.98 13.73 0.43
CA ARG A 85 -3.52 13.76 -0.96
C ARG A 85 -3.26 12.36 -1.51
N VAL A 86 -2.56 11.51 -0.75
CA VAL A 86 -2.32 10.11 -1.13
C VAL A 86 -3.63 9.33 -1.18
N ALA A 87 -4.52 9.49 -0.19
CA ALA A 87 -5.82 8.82 -0.16
C ALA A 87 -6.67 9.17 -1.39
N LYS A 88 -6.72 10.45 -1.77
CA LYS A 88 -7.37 10.92 -3.00
C LYS A 88 -6.79 10.25 -4.23
N ARG A 89 -5.46 10.18 -4.36
CA ARG A 89 -4.80 9.53 -5.50
C ARG A 89 -5.09 8.04 -5.57
N VAL A 90 -5.16 7.35 -4.42
CA VAL A 90 -5.60 5.96 -4.36
C VAL A 90 -7.04 5.82 -4.82
N TRP A 91 -7.98 6.63 -4.33
CA TRP A 91 -9.37 6.60 -4.82
C TRP A 91 -9.46 6.86 -6.32
N GLU A 92 -8.65 7.78 -6.85
CA GLU A 92 -8.58 8.05 -8.28
C GLU A 92 -7.96 6.89 -9.10
N GLY A 93 -7.27 5.93 -8.50
CA GLY A 93 -6.75 4.76 -9.23
C GLY A 93 -5.28 4.46 -9.06
N MET A 94 -4.52 5.27 -8.31
CA MET A 94 -3.13 4.95 -7.96
C MET A 94 -3.09 3.67 -7.12
N GLY A 95 -2.20 2.74 -7.47
CA GLY A 95 -1.96 1.54 -6.67
C GLY A 95 -1.23 1.87 -5.37
N LEU A 96 -1.48 1.11 -4.30
CA LEU A 96 -0.80 1.25 -3.02
C LEU A 96 -0.31 -0.11 -2.50
N LEU A 97 0.99 -0.24 -2.27
CA LEU A 97 1.59 -1.38 -1.57
C LEU A 97 1.99 -0.93 -0.17
N VAL A 98 1.41 -1.53 0.86
CA VAL A 98 1.77 -1.26 2.27
C VAL A 98 2.59 -2.42 2.79
N LEU A 99 3.77 -2.11 3.34
CA LEU A 99 4.76 -3.11 3.72
C LEU A 99 4.93 -3.12 5.24
N HIS A 100 4.90 -4.32 5.82
CA HIS A 100 5.28 -4.59 7.21
C HIS A 100 4.58 -3.64 8.21
N SER A 101 5.35 -2.96 9.05
CA SER A 101 4.96 -1.96 10.04
C SER A 101 4.14 -0.80 9.45
N GLY A 102 4.15 -0.62 8.12
CA GLY A 102 3.24 0.25 7.39
C GLY A 102 1.76 -0.03 7.67
N HIS A 103 1.40 -1.19 8.24
CA HIS A 103 0.05 -1.47 8.76
C HIS A 103 -0.45 -0.40 9.73
N PHE A 104 0.44 0.31 10.42
CA PHE A 104 0.06 1.33 11.39
C PHE A 104 0.22 2.76 10.86
N SER A 105 0.57 2.90 9.58
CA SER A 105 0.65 4.20 8.89
C SER A 105 -0.71 4.90 8.86
N LYS A 106 -0.68 6.23 8.91
CA LYS A 106 -1.89 7.07 8.79
C LYS A 106 -2.67 6.74 7.51
N ILE A 107 -1.96 6.59 6.38
CA ILE A 107 -2.60 6.30 5.09
C ILE A 107 -3.30 4.94 5.05
N PHE A 108 -2.69 3.88 5.60
CA PHE A 108 -3.33 2.57 5.61
C PHE A 108 -4.57 2.56 6.52
N LYS A 109 -4.46 3.11 7.73
CA LYS A 109 -5.60 3.25 8.66
C LYS A 109 -6.73 4.08 8.05
N ARG A 110 -6.39 5.19 7.38
CA ARG A 110 -7.34 6.07 6.69
C ARG A 110 -8.14 5.33 5.62
N LEU A 111 -7.48 4.46 4.84
CA LEU A 111 -8.12 3.68 3.78
C LEU A 111 -8.85 2.45 4.31
N MET A 112 -8.39 1.85 5.41
CA MET A 112 -9.02 0.68 6.01
C MET A 112 -10.24 1.02 6.88
N GLY A 113 -10.28 2.22 7.46
CA GLY A 113 -11.35 2.63 8.38
C GLY A 113 -11.36 1.83 9.69
N THR A 114 -10.22 1.23 10.05
CA THR A 114 -10.05 0.36 11.22
C THR A 114 -8.73 0.68 11.93
N PRO A 115 -8.54 0.22 13.19
CA PRO A 115 -7.31 0.50 13.92
C PRO A 115 -6.04 -0.08 13.31
N CYS A 116 -6.15 -1.20 12.57
CA CYS A 116 -5.02 -1.95 12.01
C CYS A 116 -3.97 -2.38 13.05
N ALA A 117 -4.41 -2.63 14.28
CA ALA A 117 -3.62 -3.25 15.34
C ALA A 117 -3.57 -4.78 15.20
N LEU A 118 -2.51 -5.39 15.74
CA LEU A 118 -2.16 -6.81 15.68
C LEU A 118 -1.34 -7.22 16.91
N LYS A 119 -1.10 -8.52 17.11
CA LYS A 119 -0.09 -9.02 18.07
C LYS A 119 1.27 -9.04 17.39
N TRP A 120 2.35 -8.81 18.15
CA TRP A 120 3.70 -8.86 17.60
C TRP A 120 4.72 -9.43 18.59
N ARG A 121 5.85 -9.92 18.06
CA ARG A 121 7.03 -10.36 18.83
C ARG A 121 8.28 -10.34 17.96
N GLU A 122 9.31 -9.67 18.44
CA GLU A 122 10.64 -9.66 17.82
C GLU A 122 11.53 -10.73 18.50
N ALA A 123 11.68 -11.88 17.87
CA ALA A 123 12.46 -13.01 18.41
C ALA A 123 13.36 -13.70 17.38
N GLY A 124 13.52 -13.11 16.18
CA GLY A 124 14.27 -13.69 15.07
C GLY A 124 13.73 -15.05 14.65
N GLU A 125 12.42 -15.25 14.76
CA GLU A 125 11.80 -16.56 14.59
C GLU A 125 11.49 -16.87 13.13
N ARG A 126 11.39 -18.16 12.80
CA ARG A 126 11.12 -18.60 11.43
C ARG A 126 9.69 -18.27 11.01
N GLU A 127 9.54 -17.63 9.85
CA GLU A 127 8.26 -17.41 9.18
C GLU A 127 8.16 -18.31 7.93
N ARG A 128 7.06 -19.04 7.80
CA ARG A 128 6.68 -19.72 6.54
C ARG A 128 5.46 -19.02 5.95
N LEU A 129 5.63 -18.46 4.77
CA LEU A 129 4.54 -17.83 4.02
C LEU A 129 3.93 -18.86 3.08
N TRP A 130 2.71 -19.32 3.38
CA TRP A 130 1.93 -20.18 2.51
C TRP A 130 1.22 -19.38 1.45
N VAL A 131 1.38 -19.79 0.18
CA VAL A 131 0.69 -19.21 -0.96
C VAL A 131 -0.68 -19.88 -1.07
N ILE A 132 -1.72 -19.23 -0.57
CA ILE A 132 -3.06 -19.82 -0.53
C ILE A 132 -3.89 -19.53 -1.79
N ASN A 133 -3.47 -18.53 -2.58
CA ASN A 133 -4.05 -18.22 -3.88
C ASN A 133 -2.97 -18.30 -4.97
N LEU A 134 -2.56 -19.52 -5.33
CA LEU A 134 -1.47 -19.78 -6.28
C LEU A 134 -1.71 -19.18 -7.67
N ARG A 135 -2.97 -18.97 -8.08
CA ARG A 135 -3.32 -18.43 -9.39
C ARG A 135 -3.46 -16.91 -9.39
N HIS A 136 -3.26 -16.26 -8.25
CA HIS A 136 -3.27 -14.81 -8.16
C HIS A 136 -2.04 -14.21 -8.88
N PRO A 137 -2.16 -13.10 -9.62
CA PRO A 137 -1.01 -12.47 -10.30
C PRO A 137 0.17 -12.14 -9.36
N ILE A 138 -0.11 -11.78 -8.10
CA ILE A 138 0.93 -11.52 -7.08
C ILE A 138 1.78 -12.78 -6.79
N ALA A 139 1.16 -13.96 -6.83
CA ALA A 139 1.81 -15.23 -6.55
C ALA A 139 2.54 -15.84 -7.76
N ALA A 140 2.51 -15.17 -8.93
CA ALA A 140 3.05 -15.72 -10.16
C ALA A 140 4.54 -16.11 -10.03
N GLY A 141 4.83 -17.39 -10.28
CA GLY A 141 6.19 -17.94 -10.24
C GLY A 141 6.77 -18.15 -8.84
N LEU A 142 5.94 -18.21 -7.80
CA LEU A 142 6.29 -18.69 -6.46
C LEU A 142 5.87 -20.15 -6.31
N ASP A 143 6.56 -20.86 -5.40
CA ASP A 143 6.16 -22.20 -4.96
C ASP A 143 4.97 -22.11 -3.99
N GLU A 144 4.47 -23.27 -3.52
CA GLU A 144 3.35 -23.34 -2.56
C GLU A 144 3.62 -22.61 -1.24
N ASN A 145 4.89 -22.44 -0.86
CA ASN A 145 5.33 -21.62 0.25
C ASN A 145 6.81 -21.25 0.10
N PHE A 146 7.25 -20.24 0.84
CA PHE A 146 8.66 -19.95 1.06
C PHE A 146 8.90 -19.58 2.52
N VAL A 147 10.17 -19.64 2.95
CA VAL A 147 10.56 -19.50 4.36
C VAL A 147 11.55 -18.34 4.50
N LEU A 148 11.29 -17.48 5.48
CA LEU A 148 12.25 -16.51 5.99
C LEU A 148 12.78 -17.05 7.31
N GLU A 149 14.10 -17.18 7.42
CA GLU A 149 14.71 -17.80 8.61
C GLU A 149 14.51 -16.96 9.86
N ASN A 150 14.62 -15.63 9.73
CA ASN A 150 14.42 -14.70 10.81
C ASN A 150 13.46 -13.60 10.37
N GLU A 151 12.38 -13.40 11.12
CA GLU A 151 11.48 -12.27 10.99
C GLU A 151 10.82 -11.92 12.33
N GLU A 152 10.21 -10.74 12.39
CA GLU A 152 9.30 -10.35 13.44
C GLU A 152 7.94 -11.04 13.23
N MET A 153 7.43 -11.67 14.28
CA MET A 153 6.11 -12.27 14.25
C MET A 153 5.05 -11.16 14.32
N TYR A 154 4.12 -11.16 13.37
CA TYR A 154 2.79 -10.55 13.54
C TYR A 154 1.73 -11.65 13.64
N GLY A 155 0.73 -11.47 14.50
CA GLY A 155 -0.26 -12.50 14.82
C GLY A 155 -1.70 -11.98 14.80
N GLU A 156 -2.63 -12.86 14.43
CA GLU A 156 -4.07 -12.58 14.49
C GLU A 156 -4.58 -12.37 15.94
N GLN A 157 -5.63 -11.57 16.16
CA GLN A 157 -6.48 -10.90 15.17
C GLN A 157 -5.84 -9.59 14.67
N PHE A 158 -5.65 -9.50 13.36
CA PHE A 158 -5.32 -8.26 12.68
C PHE A 158 -6.59 -7.49 12.37
N SER A 159 -6.73 -6.31 12.99
CA SER A 159 -7.92 -5.46 12.91
C SER A 159 -7.99 -4.65 11.61
N VAL A 160 -8.05 -5.35 10.49
CA VAL A 160 -8.35 -4.83 9.15
C VAL A 160 -9.73 -5.32 8.69
N PRO A 161 -10.41 -4.61 7.78
CA PRO A 161 -11.60 -5.15 7.12
C PRO A 161 -11.23 -6.42 6.34
N GLU A 162 -12.23 -7.26 6.10
CA GLU A 162 -12.06 -8.46 5.29
C GLU A 162 -11.43 -8.10 3.92
N PRO A 163 -10.35 -8.80 3.50
CA PRO A 163 -9.71 -8.56 2.22
C PRO A 163 -10.59 -9.05 1.07
N LEU A 164 -10.39 -8.46 -0.11
CA LEU A 164 -10.97 -9.00 -1.35
C LEU A 164 -10.41 -10.39 -1.62
N GLU A 165 -9.09 -10.54 -1.51
CA GLU A 165 -8.38 -11.80 -1.62
C GLU A 165 -7.26 -11.86 -0.59
N THR A 166 -7.10 -13.02 0.05
CA THR A 166 -5.89 -13.34 0.83
C THR A 166 -4.97 -14.16 -0.07
N VAL A 167 -3.77 -13.65 -0.31
CA VAL A 167 -2.75 -14.26 -1.18
C VAL A 167 -1.81 -15.14 -0.37
N PHE A 168 -1.42 -14.67 0.83
CA PHE A 168 -0.51 -15.37 1.72
C PHE A 168 -1.08 -15.51 3.13
N ILE A 169 -0.82 -16.66 3.76
CA ILE A 169 -0.97 -16.85 5.20
C ILE A 169 0.40 -17.26 5.76
N SER A 170 0.89 -16.51 6.73
CA SER A 170 2.10 -16.84 7.46
C SER A 170 1.80 -17.79 8.61
N TRP A 171 2.69 -18.75 8.81
CA TRP A 171 2.89 -19.48 10.05
C TRP A 171 4.20 -19.01 10.68
N PHE A 172 4.19 -18.84 12.00
CA PHE A 172 5.35 -18.45 12.79
C PHE A 172 5.75 -19.56 13.77
N GLN A 173 7.03 -19.65 14.06
CA GLN A 173 7.59 -20.67 14.95
C GLN A 173 6.98 -20.66 16.36
N GLY A 174 6.57 -19.49 16.86
CA GLY A 174 5.85 -19.38 18.14
C GLY A 174 4.41 -19.90 18.13
N GLY A 175 3.88 -20.28 16.96
CA GLY A 175 2.56 -20.90 16.79
C GLY A 175 1.49 -19.96 16.26
N GLU A 176 1.77 -18.67 16.12
CA GLU A 176 0.85 -17.71 15.53
C GLU A 176 0.72 -17.89 14.02
N VAL A 177 -0.42 -17.41 13.51
CA VAL A 177 -0.67 -17.27 12.07
C VAL A 177 -1.06 -15.83 11.75
N PHE A 178 -0.90 -15.45 10.48
CA PHE A 178 -1.21 -14.11 10.02
C PHE A 178 -1.66 -14.09 8.56
N ARG A 179 -2.71 -13.34 8.23
CA ARG A 179 -3.00 -13.02 6.82
C ARG A 179 -1.94 -12.06 6.28
N SER A 180 -0.87 -12.59 5.70
CA SER A 180 0.36 -11.84 5.39
C SER A 180 0.44 -11.25 4.00
N GLY A 181 -0.53 -11.59 3.13
CA GLY A 181 -0.73 -10.96 1.83
C GLY A 181 -2.20 -10.72 1.60
N MET A 182 -2.64 -9.48 1.56
CA MET A 182 -4.07 -9.14 1.47
C MET A 182 -4.33 -8.03 0.46
N THR A 183 -5.39 -8.17 -0.32
CA THR A 183 -5.79 -7.16 -1.31
C THR A 183 -7.06 -6.43 -0.91
N TRP A 184 -7.16 -5.16 -1.28
CA TRP A 184 -8.39 -4.37 -1.24
C TRP A 184 -8.52 -3.50 -2.47
N ARG A 185 -9.73 -2.96 -2.67
CA ARG A 185 -9.97 -1.85 -3.59
C ARG A 185 -10.60 -0.70 -2.82
N ARG A 186 -10.13 0.53 -3.09
CA ARG A 186 -10.70 1.77 -2.55
C ARG A 186 -10.83 2.75 -3.70
N GLY A 187 -12.07 3.11 -4.04
CA GLY A 187 -12.35 3.79 -5.30
C GLY A 187 -11.86 2.96 -6.48
N ALA A 188 -11.06 3.56 -7.34
CA ALA A 188 -10.43 2.91 -8.49
C ALA A 188 -9.05 2.28 -8.18
N GLY A 189 -8.50 2.48 -6.98
CA GLY A 189 -7.15 2.04 -6.61
C GLY A 189 -7.10 0.64 -6.01
N ASN A 190 -6.12 -0.14 -6.44
CA ASN A 190 -5.80 -1.45 -5.89
C ASN A 190 -4.79 -1.31 -4.74
N ILE A 191 -5.07 -1.95 -3.62
CA ILE A 191 -4.21 -1.94 -2.43
C ILE A 191 -3.73 -3.35 -2.16
N PHE A 192 -2.44 -3.53 -1.91
CA PHE A 192 -1.87 -4.78 -1.42
C PHE A 192 -1.09 -4.52 -0.13
N TYR A 193 -1.42 -5.26 0.93
CA TYR A 193 -0.61 -5.30 2.14
C TYR A 193 0.27 -6.56 2.11
N PHE A 194 1.57 -6.41 2.39
CA PHE A 194 2.52 -7.51 2.49
C PHE A 194 3.34 -7.43 3.78
N ARG A 195 3.28 -8.48 4.60
CA ARG A 195 3.81 -8.46 5.97
C ARG A 195 5.34 -8.44 6.10
N PRO A 196 6.14 -9.18 5.31
CA PRO A 196 7.59 -9.21 5.51
C PRO A 196 8.28 -7.86 5.32
N GLY A 197 9.26 -7.57 6.18
CA GLY A 197 10.04 -6.35 6.06
C GLY A 197 10.53 -5.72 7.35
N HIS A 198 10.77 -6.49 8.41
CA HIS A 198 11.31 -5.94 9.64
C HIS A 198 12.76 -5.46 9.44
N GLU A 199 13.08 -4.29 9.99
CA GLU A 199 14.29 -3.53 9.64
C GLU A 199 15.60 -4.20 10.05
N THR A 200 15.60 -5.07 11.06
CA THR A 200 16.80 -5.77 11.56
C THR A 200 17.13 -7.06 10.80
N TYR A 201 16.34 -7.44 9.79
CA TYR A 201 16.58 -8.62 8.97
C TYR A 201 16.74 -8.26 7.49
N PRO A 202 17.51 -9.04 6.71
CA PRO A 202 17.72 -8.79 5.29
C PRO A 202 16.53 -9.23 4.42
N THR A 203 15.29 -9.06 4.90
CA THR A 203 14.06 -9.52 4.25
C THR A 203 13.92 -9.01 2.81
N TYR A 204 14.28 -7.76 2.54
CA TYR A 204 14.20 -7.19 1.18
C TYR A 204 15.35 -7.63 0.25
N HIS A 205 16.26 -8.48 0.74
CA HIS A 205 17.25 -9.18 -0.07
C HIS A 205 16.78 -10.55 -0.57
N ASP A 206 15.73 -11.11 0.04
CA ASP A 206 15.18 -12.42 -0.34
C ASP A 206 14.56 -12.40 -1.75
N ALA A 207 14.85 -13.42 -2.55
CA ALA A 207 14.43 -13.48 -3.94
C ALA A 207 12.91 -13.64 -4.11
N ASN A 208 12.25 -14.36 -3.19
CA ASN A 208 10.79 -14.54 -3.22
C ASN A 208 10.09 -13.25 -2.81
N VAL A 209 10.57 -12.58 -1.76
CA VAL A 209 10.07 -11.26 -1.34
C VAL A 209 10.16 -10.26 -2.50
N ARG A 210 11.32 -10.17 -3.16
CA ARG A 210 11.51 -9.29 -4.33
C ARG A 210 10.54 -9.62 -5.48
N LYS A 211 10.34 -10.91 -5.77
CA LYS A 211 9.38 -11.36 -6.79
C LYS A 211 7.95 -10.97 -6.43
N VAL A 212 7.53 -11.13 -5.17
CA VAL A 212 6.21 -10.69 -4.69
C VAL A 212 6.03 -9.20 -4.91
N LEU A 213 7.01 -8.36 -4.56
CA LEU A 213 6.92 -6.91 -4.72
C LEU A 213 6.80 -6.51 -6.19
N ILE A 214 7.58 -7.11 -7.09
CA ILE A 214 7.50 -6.88 -8.54
C ILE A 214 6.11 -7.25 -9.07
N ASN A 215 5.60 -8.44 -8.72
CA ASN A 215 4.29 -8.89 -9.14
C ASN A 215 3.16 -8.00 -8.59
N ALA A 216 3.28 -7.57 -7.34
CA ALA A 216 2.32 -6.70 -6.68
C ALA A 216 2.27 -5.30 -7.31
N VAL A 217 3.40 -4.72 -7.71
CA VAL A 217 3.41 -3.44 -8.46
C VAL A 217 2.67 -3.59 -9.78
N LYS A 218 2.91 -4.68 -10.53
CA LYS A 218 2.20 -4.94 -11.80
C LYS A 218 0.71 -5.15 -11.61
N TRP A 219 0.31 -5.86 -10.56
CA TRP A 219 -1.10 -6.09 -10.22
C TRP A 219 -1.81 -4.82 -9.75
N ALA A 220 -1.12 -3.98 -8.98
CA ALA A 220 -1.69 -2.75 -8.44
C ALA A 220 -1.85 -1.66 -9.51
N TYR A 221 -1.07 -1.72 -10.60
CA TYR A 221 -1.15 -0.78 -11.70
C TYR A 221 -2.51 -0.80 -12.40
N ASN A 222 -3.14 0.37 -12.50
CA ASN A 222 -4.40 0.55 -13.23
C ASN A 222 -4.13 1.16 -14.62
N ALA A 223 -4.22 0.33 -15.66
CA ALA A 223 -3.99 0.73 -17.05
C ALA A 223 -5.07 1.68 -17.63
N GLN A 224 -6.24 1.83 -16.98
CA GLN A 224 -7.30 2.74 -17.45
C GLN A 224 -7.02 4.21 -17.09
N GLY A 225 -5.97 4.48 -16.30
CA GLY A 225 -5.64 5.81 -15.81
C GLY A 225 -6.52 6.26 -14.65
N ALA A 226 -6.35 7.52 -14.25
CA ALA A 226 -7.02 8.08 -13.09
C ALA A 226 -8.50 8.41 -13.38
N LEU A 227 -9.41 7.89 -12.55
CA LEU A 227 -10.83 8.25 -12.54
C LEU A 227 -11.02 9.61 -11.89
N LYS A 228 -10.81 10.67 -12.68
CA LYS A 228 -10.99 12.06 -12.25
C LYS A 228 -12.47 12.33 -11.94
N GLY A 229 -12.73 12.91 -10.77
CA GLY A 229 -14.07 13.22 -10.28
C GLY A 229 -14.70 12.17 -9.35
N ILE A 230 -13.95 11.14 -8.93
CA ILE A 230 -14.47 10.15 -7.97
C ILE A 230 -14.87 10.76 -6.61
N THR A 231 -14.27 11.89 -6.25
CA THR A 231 -14.58 12.65 -5.04
C THR A 231 -15.65 13.72 -5.27
N ASP A 232 -16.09 13.91 -6.51
CA ASP A 232 -17.07 14.92 -6.85
C ASP A 232 -18.47 14.35 -6.63
N ALA A 233 -19.36 15.19 -6.11
CA ALA A 233 -20.79 14.90 -6.02
C ALA A 233 -21.56 15.87 -6.93
N PRO A 234 -21.44 15.74 -8.27
CA PRO A 234 -22.09 16.68 -9.18
C PRO A 234 -23.60 16.55 -9.07
N ASN A 235 -24.28 17.70 -8.97
CA ASN A 235 -25.73 17.74 -9.13
C ASN A 235 -26.07 17.41 -10.60
N VAL A 236 -26.99 16.46 -10.80
CA VAL A 236 -27.53 16.13 -12.13
C VAL A 236 -28.92 16.77 -12.25
N PRO A 237 -29.09 17.79 -13.11
CA PRO A 237 -30.38 18.41 -13.34
C PRO A 237 -31.42 17.43 -13.90
N VAL A 238 -32.71 17.67 -13.60
CA VAL A 238 -33.85 16.82 -13.99
C VAL A 238 -33.89 16.63 -15.51
N GLU A 239 -33.63 17.70 -16.26
CA GLU A 239 -33.59 17.72 -17.72
C GLU A 239 -32.42 16.94 -18.34
N LYS A 240 -31.41 16.58 -17.53
CA LYS A 240 -30.27 15.74 -17.95
C LYS A 240 -30.41 14.29 -17.49
N ALA A 241 -31.52 13.93 -16.84
CA ALA A 241 -31.77 12.54 -16.47
C ALA A 241 -31.83 11.67 -17.74
N PRO A 242 -31.24 10.46 -17.74
CA PRO A 242 -31.27 9.58 -18.90
C PRO A 242 -32.68 9.20 -19.34
N GLU A 243 -33.60 9.10 -18.39
CA GLU A 243 -35.02 8.86 -18.63
C GLU A 243 -35.83 10.11 -18.26
N PRO A 244 -36.87 10.48 -19.03
CA PRO A 244 -37.70 11.62 -18.69
C PRO A 244 -38.33 11.47 -17.31
N ILE A 245 -38.08 12.45 -16.43
CA ILE A 245 -38.69 12.52 -15.10
C ILE A 245 -39.31 13.91 -14.90
N VAL A 246 -40.46 13.93 -14.21
CA VAL A 246 -41.12 15.17 -13.80
C VAL A 246 -40.74 15.45 -12.35
N GLU A 247 -40.21 16.64 -12.13
CA GLU A 247 -39.87 17.14 -10.81
C GLU A 247 -41.08 17.14 -9.86
N ARG A 248 -40.86 16.71 -8.61
CA ARG A 248 -41.90 16.63 -7.57
C ARG A 248 -41.31 16.83 -6.17
N GLY A 249 -42.09 17.45 -5.27
CA GLY A 249 -41.70 17.74 -3.87
C GLY A 249 -40.89 19.04 -3.70
N PRO A 250 -40.61 19.46 -2.45
CA PRO A 250 -39.81 20.65 -2.16
C PRO A 250 -38.32 20.41 -2.43
N LYS A 251 -37.56 21.49 -2.68
CA LYS A 251 -36.11 21.47 -2.93
C LYS A 251 -35.33 22.28 -1.90
N LEU A 252 -34.11 21.82 -1.63
CA LEU A 252 -33.10 22.54 -0.84
C LEU A 252 -32.03 23.23 -1.71
N HIS A 253 -31.85 22.80 -2.96
CA HIS A 253 -30.89 23.36 -3.91
C HIS A 253 -31.59 23.87 -5.15
N GLN A 254 -31.12 24.98 -5.71
CA GLN A 254 -31.56 25.46 -7.01
C GLN A 254 -30.96 24.63 -8.15
N ALA A 255 -31.56 24.69 -9.34
CA ALA A 255 -31.02 24.02 -10.51
C ALA A 255 -29.61 24.54 -10.82
N GLY A 256 -28.64 23.63 -10.90
CA GLY A 256 -27.24 23.97 -11.15
C GLY A 256 -26.44 24.43 -9.93
N GLU A 257 -27.01 24.44 -8.73
CA GLU A 257 -26.28 24.73 -7.50
C GLU A 257 -25.37 23.57 -7.11
N ALA A 258 -24.17 23.89 -6.59
CA ALA A 258 -23.28 22.87 -6.02
C ALA A 258 -23.92 22.27 -4.76
N GLY A 259 -23.80 20.95 -4.59
CA GLY A 259 -24.17 20.30 -3.33
C GLY A 259 -23.28 20.79 -2.17
N TYR A 260 -23.81 20.69 -0.95
CA TYR A 260 -23.02 20.94 0.26
C TYR A 260 -21.80 20.00 0.32
N ARG A 261 -20.66 20.49 0.84
CA ARG A 261 -19.37 19.77 0.94
C ARG A 261 -18.85 19.81 2.37
#